data_AF-A0A0B0IHH5-F1
#
_entry.id   AF-A0A0B0IHH5-F1
#
_cell.length_a   1.000
_cell.length_b   1.000
_cell.length_c   1.000
_cell.angle_alpha   90.00
_cell.angle_beta   90.00
_cell.angle_gamma   90.00
#
_symmetry.space_group_name_H-M   'P 1'
#
loop_
_entity.id
_entity.type
_entity.pdbx_description
1 polymer ?
#
loop_
_entity_poly.entity_id
_entity_poly.type
_entity_poly.pdbx_seq_one_letter_code
_entity_poly.pdbx_strand_id
1 'polypeptide(L)' 'MLTQTAVGAVLLSSPWWVYFVLAGILLSGYLSIKYSLEDKRTEQEWIENEGNIYMQRLEEERERRKISKG' A
#
# COMPACT_ATOMS: atom_id res chain seq x y z
N MET A 1 9.72 -7.02 -41.82
CA MET A 1 9.43 -8.26 -41.05
C MET A 1 9.16 -8.01 -39.55
N LEU A 2 8.98 -6.77 -39.06
CA LEU A 2 8.84 -6.50 -37.61
C LEU A 2 7.41 -6.33 -37.10
N THR A 3 6.38 -6.45 -37.95
CA THR A 3 4.98 -6.17 -37.57
C THR A 3 4.08 -7.42 -37.44
N GLN A 4 4.63 -8.64 -37.58
CA GLN A 4 3.87 -9.89 -37.55
C GLN A 4 3.77 -10.54 -36.15
N THR A 5 3.78 -9.75 -35.07
CA THR A 5 3.41 -10.31 -33.75
C THR A 5 1.89 -10.34 -33.65
N ALA A 6 1.32 -11.51 -33.34
CA ALA A 6 -0.14 -11.72 -33.26
C ALA A 6 -0.83 -10.68 -32.36
N VAL A 7 -0.14 -10.24 -31.30
CA VAL A 7 -0.64 -9.21 -30.38
C VAL A 7 -0.76 -7.84 -31.05
N GLY A 8 0.23 -7.43 -31.86
CA GLY A 8 0.19 -6.15 -32.56
C GLY A 8 -0.91 -6.08 -33.62
N ALA A 9 -1.12 -7.17 -34.35
CA ALA A 9 -2.20 -7.28 -35.35
C ALA A 9 -3.60 -7.25 -34.70
N VAL A 10 -3.78 -7.91 -33.56
CA VAL A 10 -5.05 -7.90 -32.81
C VAL A 10 -5.33 -6.51 -32.25
N LEU A 11 -4.33 -5.81 -31.72
CA LEU A 11 -4.52 -4.45 -31.19
C LEU A 11 -4.87 -3.44 -32.29
N LEU A 12 -4.26 -3.53 -33.48
CA LEU A 12 -4.55 -2.64 -34.61
C LEU A 12 -5.89 -2.93 -35.29
N SER A 13 -6.38 -4.17 -35.21
CA SER A 13 -7.72 -4.56 -35.69
C SER A 13 -8.80 -4.49 -34.62
N SER A 14 -8.43 -4.13 -33.38
CA SER A 14 -9.37 -4.08 -32.27
C SER A 14 -10.31 -2.88 -32.37
N PRO A 15 -11.58 -3.03 -31.96
CA PRO A 15 -12.50 -1.90 -31.85
C PRO A 15 -11.96 -0.82 -30.92
N TRP A 16 -12.28 0.44 -31.22
CA TRP A 16 -11.75 1.59 -30.46
C TRP A 16 -12.08 1.55 -28.96
N TRP A 17 -13.14 0.86 -28.55
CA TRP A 17 -13.53 0.74 -27.14
C TRP A 17 -12.55 -0.11 -26.31
N VAL A 18 -11.79 -1.00 -26.95
CA VAL A 18 -10.78 -1.83 -26.28
C VAL A 18 -9.70 -0.96 -25.63
N TYR A 19 -9.39 0.19 -26.23
CA TYR A 19 -8.44 1.14 -25.63
C TYR A 19 -8.97 1.79 -24.35
N PHE A 20 -10.30 2.00 -24.22
CA PHE A 20 -10.88 2.47 -22.95
C PHE A 20 -10.78 1.41 -21.85
N VAL A 21 -10.99 0.14 -22.20
CA VAL A 21 -10.80 -0.97 -21.25
C VAL A 21 -9.34 -1.06 -20.84
N LEU A 22 -8.40 -0.97 -21.79
CA LEU A 22 -6.97 -0.99 -21.50
C LEU A 22 -6.55 0.19 -20.61
N ALA A 23 -7.03 1.40 -20.90
CA ALA A 23 -6.82 2.57 -20.06
C ALA A 23 -7.39 2.36 -18.65
N GLY A 24 -8.59 1.76 -18.54
CA GLY A 24 -9.20 1.40 -17.26
C GLY A 24 -8.37 0.40 -16.46
N ILE A 25 -7.79 -0.61 -17.10
CA ILE A 25 -6.89 -1.57 -16.46
C ILE A 25 -5.63 -0.87 -15.93
N LEU A 26 -5.00 -0.02 -16.75
CA LEU A 26 -3.81 0.73 -16.33
C LEU A 26 -4.11 1.67 -15.15
N LEU A 27 -5.22 2.40 -15.20
CA LEU A 27 -5.66 3.27 -14.11
C LEU A 27 -5.96 2.46 -12.83
N SER A 28 -6.64 1.32 -12.96
CA SER A 28 -6.92 0.43 -11.84
C SER A 28 -5.64 -0.11 -11.21
N GLY A 29 -4.68 -0.54 -12.02
CA GLY A 29 -3.37 -1.00 -11.55
C GLY A 29 -2.61 0.11 -10.82
N TYR A 30 -2.58 1.32 -11.39
CA TYR A 30 -1.95 2.47 -10.76
C TYR A 30 -2.57 2.81 -9.40
N LEU A 31 -3.90 2.87 -9.32
CA LEU A 31 -4.62 3.15 -8.07
C LEU A 31 -4.39 2.06 -7.03
N SER A 32 -4.38 0.79 -7.43
CA SER A 32 -4.09 -0.33 -6.53
C SER A 32 -2.72 -0.19 -5.87
N ILE A 33 -1.69 0.18 -6.63
CA ILE A 33 -0.34 0.43 -6.10
C ILE A 33 -0.34 1.66 -5.18
N LYS A 34 -0.95 2.77 -5.62
CA LYS A 34 -1.03 4.02 -4.86
C LYS A 34 -1.70 3.82 -3.50
N TYR A 35 -2.84 3.13 -3.45
CA TYR A 35 -3.54 2.83 -2.19
C TYR A 35 -2.76 1.87 -1.31
N SER A 36 -2.13 0.84 -1.90
CA SER A 36 -1.30 -0.09 -1.13
C SER A 36 -0.12 0.60 -0.44
N LEU A 37 0.42 1.67 -1.02
CA LEU A 37 1.50 2.45 -0.39
C LEU A 37 0.96 3.38 0.70
N GLU A 38 -0.21 3.97 0.49
CA GLU A 38 -0.86 4.85 1.45
C GLU A 38 -1.32 4.12 2.71
N ASP A 39 -1.90 2.92 2.56
CA ASP A 39 -2.28 2.04 3.68
C ASP A 39 -1.07 1.70 4.57
N LYS A 40 0.08 1.37 3.95
CA LYS A 40 1.30 1.05 4.70
C LYS A 40 1.79 2.18 5.58
N ARG A 41 1.65 3.43 5.12
CA ARG A 41 2.04 4.60 5.91
C ARG A 41 1.12 4.76 7.11
N THR A 42 -0.20 4.66 6.91
CA THR A 42 -1.18 4.79 7.99
C THR A 42 -1.04 3.66 9.01
N GLU A 43 -0.79 2.44 8.56
CA GLU A 43 -0.53 1.29 9.43
C GLU A 43 0.73 1.51 10.28
N GLN A 44 1.81 2.04 9.69
CA GLN A 44 3.06 2.32 10.40
C GLN A 44 2.88 3.40 11.49
N GLU A 45 2.18 4.50 11.18
CA GLU A 45 1.88 5.55 12.17
C GLU A 45 1.06 5.02 13.35
N TRP A 46 0.14 4.09 13.07
CA TRP A 46 -0.66 3.44 14.11
C TRP A 46 0.19 2.49 14.98
N ILE A 47 1.06 1.69 14.36
CA ILE A 47 2.00 0.80 15.06
C ILE A 47 2.92 1.60 16.00
N GLU A 48 3.46 2.73 15.55
CA GLU A 48 4.31 3.58 16.37
C GLU A 48 3.58 4.17 17.58
N ASN A 49 2.34 4.64 17.38
CA ASN A 49 1.52 5.16 18.47
C ASN A 49 1.17 4.09 19.51
N GLU A 50 0.79 2.89 19.09
CA GLU A 50 0.53 1.78 20.01
C GLU A 50 1.80 1.36 20.77
N GLY A 51 2.94 1.33 20.08
CA GLY A 51 4.25 1.09 20.69
C GLY A 51 4.56 2.12 21.78
N ASN A 52 4.28 3.40 21.53
CA ASN A 52 4.49 4.46 22.51
C ASN A 52 3.60 4.31 23.75
N ILE A 53 2.31 3.99 23.56
CA ILE A 53 1.38 3.71 24.67
C ILE A 53 1.86 2.50 25.51
N TYR A 54 2.42 1.47 24.87
CA TYR A 54 3.00 0.33 25.58
C TYR A 54 4.21 0.74 26.42
N MET A 55 5.13 1.53 25.84
CA MET A 55 6.33 2.01 26.54
C MET A 55 5.99 2.88 27.75
N GLN A 56 5.02 3.79 27.62
CA GLN A 56 4.54 4.62 28.74
C GLN A 56 4.05 3.76 29.92
N ARG A 57 3.22 2.74 29.64
CA ARG A 57 2.72 1.83 30.69
C ARG A 57 3.86 1.05 31.37
N LEU A 58 4.86 0.63 30.60
CA LEU A 58 6.03 -0.06 31.13
C LEU A 58 6.89 0.84 32.02
N GLU A 59 7.05 2.11 31.65
CA GLU A 59 7.74 3.11 32.47
C GLU A 59 7.01 3.36 33.79
N GLU A 60 5.68 3.52 33.76
CA GLU A 60 4.87 3.66 34.97
C GLU A 60 5.03 2.45 35.91
N GLU A 61 5.02 1.23 35.38
CA GLU A 61 5.28 0.04 36.19
C GLU A 61 6.69 0.01 36.78
N ARG A 62 7.71 0.41 36.00
CA ARG A 62 9.10 0.50 36.50
C ARG A 62 9.22 1.51 37.63
N GLU A 63 8.60 2.67 37.51
CA GLU A 63 8.59 3.70 38.56
C GLU A 63 7.86 3.22 39.81
N ARG A 64 6.70 2.56 39.68
CA ARG A 64 5.99 1.93 40.82
C ARG A 64 6.86 0.90 41.55
N ARG A 65 7.60 0.07 40.80
CA ARG A 65 8.52 -0.93 41.40
C ARG A 65 9.75 -0.29 42.06
N LYS A 66 10.23 0.86 41.58
CA LYS A 66 11.31 1.62 42.23
C LYS A 66 10.84 2.24 43.55
N ILE A 67 9.67 2.87 43.56
CA ILE A 67 9.10 3.50 44.76
C ILE A 67 8.80 2.46 45.85
N SER A 68 8.33 1.26 45.47
CA SER A 68 8.06 0.18 46.43
C SER A 68 9.31 -0.48 47.05
N LYS A 69 10.51 -0.23 46.51
CA LYS A 69 11.77 -0.83 46.97
C LYS A 69 12.70 0.14 47.73
N GLY A 70 12.32 1.41 47.87
CA GLY A 70 12.99 2.40 48.73
C GLY A 70 12.28 2.55 50.06
#